data_AF-A0A1N6TXK2-F1
#
_entry.id   AF-A0A1N6TXK2-F1
#
_cell.length_a   1.000
_cell.length_b   1.000
_cell.length_c   1.000
_cell.angle_alpha   90.00
_cell.angle_beta   90.00
_cell.angle_gamma   90.00
#
_symmetry.space_group_name_H-M   'P 1'
#
loop_
_entity.id
_entity.type
_entity.pdbx_description
1 polymer ?
#
loop_
_entity_poly.entity_id
_entity_poly.type
_entity_poly.pdbx_seq_one_letter_code
_entity_poly.pdbx_strand_id
1 'polypeptide(L)'
;MVVVTQINLSGETPDPALTPRNNYFNQNPPNELPRTYSPLGELPDLLQAQARRLQRVRMLAIVDEEISQNKTRVAKHQVAIERRDQLKAHVDCLRNKNLDAEASAAIADIEFDPTEIDLQISEHSLNLIEAEKDALVAGKVIQALTTKGGELSKRRIQAAQAMSNATRDWLLALHSHRVNAVRQKLHELGGDMAAILAIEEHIELHHHDPKYCLRFAEALGKALRHDSPLRPTWFGIDRASIFPGFSAAKAALESDMSAEDGQ
;
A
#
# COMPACT_ATOMS: atom_id res chain seq x y z
N MET A 1 -18.72 -2.37 82.63
CA MET A 1 -19.59 -1.21 82.33
C MET A 1 -20.29 -1.52 81.03
N VAL A 2 -21.55 -1.96 81.13
CA VAL A 2 -22.40 -2.34 79.99
C VAL A 2 -23.16 -1.09 79.58
N VAL A 3 -23.04 -0.68 78.32
CA VAL A 3 -23.97 0.29 77.72
C VAL A 3 -24.66 -0.41 76.58
N VAL A 4 -25.91 -0.78 76.86
CA VAL A 4 -26.94 -1.10 75.87
C VAL A 4 -27.29 0.18 75.14
N THR A 5 -27.30 0.17 73.81
CA THR A 5 -28.08 1.16 73.06
C THR A 5 -28.80 0.47 71.91
N GLN A 6 -30.09 0.78 71.84
CA GLN A 6 -31.14 0.11 71.09
C GLN A 6 -31.03 0.32 69.59
N ILE A 7 -31.55 -0.68 68.88
CA ILE A 7 -31.86 -0.71 67.46
C ILE A 7 -33.00 0.28 67.19
N ASN A 8 -32.82 1.18 66.22
CA ASN A 8 -33.92 1.83 65.51
C ASN A 8 -33.88 1.38 64.04
N LEU A 9 -34.94 0.68 63.63
CA LEU A 9 -35.24 0.23 62.28
C LEU A 9 -36.19 1.25 61.64
N SER A 10 -35.69 2.00 60.67
CA SER A 10 -36.44 2.77 59.66
C SER A 10 -35.36 3.42 58.80
N GLY A 11 -35.04 2.88 57.63
CA GLY A 11 -35.86 2.96 56.43
C GLY A 11 -35.04 3.79 55.43
N GLU A 12 -35.00 3.34 54.17
CA GLU A 12 -34.29 3.97 53.03
C GLU A 12 -32.78 3.63 52.90
N THR A 13 -32.52 2.46 52.31
CA THR A 13 -31.37 2.30 51.42
C THR A 13 -31.61 3.13 50.15
N PRO A 14 -30.67 3.97 49.70
CA PRO A 14 -30.81 4.61 48.40
C PRO A 14 -30.71 3.54 47.31
N ASP A 15 -31.78 3.41 46.53
CA ASP A 15 -31.77 2.64 45.29
C ASP A 15 -30.56 3.07 44.43
N PRO A 16 -29.78 2.13 43.86
CA PRO A 16 -28.84 2.48 42.82
C PRO A 16 -29.67 3.02 41.66
N ALA A 17 -29.58 4.33 41.46
CA ALA A 17 -30.23 5.05 40.37
C ALA A 17 -30.18 4.21 39.09
N LEU A 18 -31.38 3.89 38.60
CA LEU A 18 -31.64 3.43 37.25
C LEU A 18 -30.72 4.18 36.30
N THR A 19 -29.73 3.48 35.75
CA THR A 19 -29.02 3.99 34.59
C THR A 19 -30.08 4.24 33.53
N PRO A 20 -30.22 5.47 33.00
CA PRO A 20 -31.15 5.70 31.92
C PRO A 20 -30.70 4.81 30.77
N ARG A 21 -31.55 3.86 30.38
CA ARG A 21 -31.42 3.14 29.11
C ARG A 21 -31.25 4.19 28.02
N ASN A 22 -30.03 4.27 27.51
CA ASN A 22 -29.60 5.01 26.34
C ASN A 22 -30.74 5.38 25.38
N ASN A 23 -31.25 6.61 25.52
CA ASN A 23 -32.06 7.30 24.51
C ASN A 23 -31.16 7.78 23.35
N TYR A 24 -30.38 6.88 22.75
CA TYR A 24 -29.60 7.19 21.54
C TYR A 24 -30.36 6.91 20.24
N PHE A 25 -31.59 6.42 20.32
CA PHE A 25 -32.28 5.90 19.13
C PHE A 25 -33.07 6.92 18.31
N ASN A 26 -33.02 8.23 18.60
CA ASN A 26 -33.96 9.15 17.93
C ASN A 26 -33.46 10.57 17.66
N GLN A 27 -32.20 10.75 17.21
CA GLN A 27 -31.71 12.09 16.84
C GLN A 27 -30.74 12.15 15.64
N ASN A 28 -30.57 11.08 14.86
CA ASN A 28 -29.86 11.23 13.60
C ASN A 28 -30.87 11.56 12.50
N PRO A 29 -30.71 12.66 11.73
CA PRO A 29 -31.49 12.88 10.52
C PRO A 29 -31.34 11.67 9.58
N PRO A 30 -32.30 11.42 8.67
CA PRO A 30 -32.42 10.17 7.91
C PRO A 30 -31.19 9.77 7.06
N ASN A 31 -30.19 10.65 6.93
CA ASN A 31 -28.97 10.43 6.16
C ASN A 31 -27.68 10.37 7.01
N GLU A 32 -27.76 10.44 8.34
CA GLU A 32 -26.58 10.40 9.21
C GLU A 32 -26.34 9.01 9.80
N LEU A 33 -25.17 8.45 9.50
CA LEU A 33 -24.70 7.20 10.08
C LEU A 33 -24.81 7.26 11.63
N PRO A 34 -25.47 6.27 12.27
CA PRO A 34 -25.56 6.16 13.73
C PRO A 34 -24.23 6.43 14.42
N ARG A 35 -24.20 7.26 15.47
CA ARG A 35 -22.99 7.55 16.27
C ARG A 35 -22.36 6.31 16.92
N THR A 36 -23.11 5.21 17.00
CA THR A 36 -22.67 3.88 17.48
C THR A 36 -21.70 3.21 16.52
N TYR A 37 -21.64 3.66 15.27
CA TYR A 37 -20.57 3.30 14.38
C TYR A 37 -19.29 4.01 14.84
N SER A 38 -18.44 3.30 15.60
CA SER A 38 -17.12 3.83 15.96
C SER A 38 -16.46 4.43 14.72
N PRO A 39 -16.00 5.70 14.77
CA PRO A 39 -15.23 6.25 13.68
C PRO A 39 -14.00 5.38 13.55
N LEU A 40 -13.79 4.78 12.38
CA LEU A 40 -12.44 4.40 12.00
C LEU A 40 -11.69 5.74 12.03
N GLY A 41 -10.67 5.88 12.88
CA GLY A 41 -10.06 7.18 13.25
C GLY A 41 -9.66 8.04 12.04
N GLU A 42 -9.26 9.30 12.22
CA GLU A 42 -8.88 10.22 11.12
C GLU A 42 -8.02 9.53 10.06
N LEU A 43 -8.65 9.07 8.98
CA LEU A 43 -7.98 8.25 7.99
C LEU A 43 -7.38 9.15 6.92
N PRO A 44 -6.17 8.82 6.44
CA PRO A 44 -5.59 9.53 5.32
C PRO A 44 -6.54 9.45 4.11
N ASP A 45 -6.83 10.61 3.52
CA ASP A 45 -7.61 10.75 2.29
C ASP A 45 -7.14 9.73 1.24
N LEU A 46 -8.06 8.87 0.78
CA LEU A 46 -7.79 7.79 -0.16
C LEU A 46 -7.13 8.32 -1.44
N LEU A 47 -7.60 9.46 -1.96
CA LEU A 47 -7.08 10.05 -3.18
C LEU A 47 -5.66 10.55 -2.99
N GLN A 48 -5.39 11.20 -1.85
CA GLN A 48 -4.03 11.63 -1.51
C GLN A 48 -3.09 10.44 -1.29
N ALA A 49 -3.54 9.40 -0.60
CA ALA A 49 -2.74 8.19 -0.37
C ALA A 49 -2.41 7.48 -1.70
N GLN A 50 -3.39 7.39 -2.61
CA GLN A 50 -3.19 6.84 -3.95
C GLN A 50 -2.22 7.68 -4.78
N ALA A 51 -2.36 9.01 -4.76
CA ALA A 51 -1.47 9.92 -5.49
C ALA A 51 -0.03 9.83 -4.97
N ARG A 52 0.17 9.82 -3.64
CA ARG A 52 1.50 9.62 -3.02
C ARG A 52 2.10 8.29 -3.44
N ARG A 53 1.33 7.20 -3.42
CA ARG A 53 1.79 5.89 -3.88
C ARG A 53 2.27 5.95 -5.34
N LEU A 54 1.46 6.50 -6.25
CA LEU A 54 1.82 6.62 -7.66
C LEU A 54 3.10 7.45 -7.86
N GLN A 55 3.26 8.54 -7.11
CA GLN A 55 4.49 9.33 -7.12
C GLN A 55 5.70 8.50 -6.67
N ARG A 56 5.58 7.70 -5.60
CA ARG A 56 6.68 6.84 -5.12
C ARG A 56 7.06 5.75 -6.12
N VAL A 57 6.10 5.17 -6.83
CA VAL A 57 6.38 4.21 -7.93
C VAL A 57 7.23 4.87 -9.01
N ARG A 58 6.85 6.08 -9.44
CA ARG A 58 7.62 6.83 -10.45
C ARG A 58 9.03 7.17 -9.98
N MET A 59 9.18 7.60 -8.72
CA MET A 59 10.49 7.89 -8.15
C MET A 59 11.41 6.67 -8.11
N LEU A 60 10.88 5.49 -7.78
CA LEU A 60 11.67 4.25 -7.80
C LEU A 60 12.13 3.92 -9.23
N ALA A 61 11.24 4.04 -10.21
CA ALA A 61 11.58 3.81 -11.61
C ALA A 61 12.66 4.77 -12.14
N ILE A 62 12.62 6.04 -11.74
CA ILE A 62 13.66 7.02 -12.09
C ILE A 62 15.03 6.60 -11.53
N VAL A 63 15.08 6.15 -10.27
CA VAL A 63 16.33 5.68 -9.66
C VAL A 63 16.85 4.42 -10.35
N ASP A 64 15.98 3.49 -10.71
CA ASP A 64 16.35 2.27 -11.45
C ASP A 64 16.92 2.62 -12.85
N GLU A 65 16.32 3.59 -13.53
CA GLU A 65 16.82 4.11 -14.81
C GLU A 65 18.19 4.78 -14.66
N GLU A 66 18.38 5.63 -13.63
CA GLU A 66 19.68 6.24 -13.34
C GLU A 66 20.77 5.19 -13.07
N ILE A 67 20.43 4.10 -12.37
CA ILE A 67 21.33 2.96 -12.14
C ILE A 67 21.69 2.28 -13.45
N SER A 68 20.70 2.03 -14.32
CA SER A 68 20.89 1.43 -15.64
C SER A 68 21.86 2.27 -16.48
N GLN A 69 21.62 3.58 -16.58
CA GLN A 69 22.48 4.51 -17.29
C GLN A 69 23.90 4.55 -16.71
N ASN A 70 24.04 4.52 -15.39
CA ASN A 70 25.35 4.50 -14.74
C ASN A 70 26.14 3.23 -15.10
N LYS A 71 25.49 2.06 -15.13
CA LYS A 71 26.11 0.79 -15.57
C LYS A 71 26.58 0.86 -17.03
N THR A 72 25.73 1.37 -17.93
CA THR A 72 26.10 1.55 -19.34
C THR A 72 27.30 2.47 -19.52
N ARG A 73 27.38 3.55 -18.73
CA ARG A 73 28.54 4.46 -18.75
C ARG A 73 29.82 3.77 -18.27
N VAL A 74 29.74 2.97 -17.20
CA VAL A 74 30.89 2.17 -16.73
C VAL A 74 31.35 1.22 -17.83
N ALA A 75 30.44 0.47 -18.45
CA ALA A 75 30.77 -0.46 -19.52
C ALA A 75 31.43 0.26 -20.71
N LYS A 76 30.94 1.43 -21.10
CA LYS A 76 31.54 2.23 -22.18
C LYS A 76 32.99 2.61 -21.88
N HIS A 77 33.30 3.01 -20.65
CA HIS A 77 34.67 3.37 -20.27
C HIS A 77 35.58 2.14 -20.09
N GLN A 78 35.01 0.99 -19.76
CA GLN A 78 35.76 -0.26 -19.66
C GLN A 78 36.40 -0.66 -20.99
N VAL A 79 35.73 -0.36 -22.12
CA VAL A 79 36.26 -0.60 -23.47
C VAL A 79 37.61 0.08 -23.72
N ALA A 80 37.84 1.27 -23.17
CA ALA A 80 39.13 1.96 -23.32
C ALA A 80 40.27 1.24 -22.58
N ILE A 81 39.97 0.65 -21.42
CA ILE A 81 40.93 -0.15 -20.65
C ILE A 81 41.24 -1.46 -21.40
N GLU A 82 40.20 -2.13 -21.89
CA GLU A 82 40.33 -3.36 -22.68
C GLU A 82 41.15 -3.13 -23.96
N ARG A 83 40.92 -2.00 -24.65
CA ARG A 83 41.70 -1.61 -25.84
C ARG A 83 43.18 -1.42 -25.52
N ARG A 84 43.50 -0.75 -24.40
CA ARG A 84 44.90 -0.63 -23.93
C ARG A 84 45.51 -2.01 -23.70
N ASP A 85 44.80 -2.90 -23.03
CA ASP A 85 45.30 -4.24 -22.71
C ASP A 85 45.55 -5.09 -23.95
N GLN A 86 44.68 -5.00 -24.96
CA GLN A 86 44.87 -5.64 -26.25
C GLN A 86 46.10 -5.09 -26.99
N LEU A 87 46.28 -3.76 -27.04
CA LEU A 87 47.44 -3.14 -27.67
C LEU A 87 48.74 -3.51 -26.96
N LYS A 88 48.74 -3.53 -25.62
CA LYS A 88 49.89 -3.95 -24.83
C LYS A 88 50.27 -5.40 -25.13
N ALA A 89 49.30 -6.31 -25.10
CA ALA A 89 49.52 -7.71 -25.42
C ALA A 89 50.06 -7.90 -26.85
N HIS A 90 49.61 -7.08 -27.80
CA HIS A 90 50.10 -7.11 -29.18
C HIS A 90 51.57 -6.67 -29.28
N VAL A 91 51.93 -5.56 -28.62
CA VAL A 91 53.33 -5.07 -28.57
C VAL A 91 54.24 -6.11 -27.91
N ASP A 92 53.81 -6.69 -26.78
CA ASP A 92 54.58 -7.72 -26.07
C ASP A 92 54.75 -8.98 -26.94
N CYS A 93 53.73 -9.37 -27.71
CA CYS A 93 53.81 -10.47 -28.66
C CYS A 93 54.82 -10.21 -29.79
N LEU A 94 54.80 -9.02 -30.39
CA LEU A 94 55.76 -8.64 -31.44
C LEU A 94 57.20 -8.63 -30.90
N ARG A 95 57.42 -8.10 -29.69
CA ARG A 95 58.74 -8.13 -29.04
C ARG A 95 59.27 -9.55 -28.84
N ASN A 96 58.43 -10.46 -28.35
CA ASN A 96 58.82 -11.85 -28.16
C ASN A 96 59.15 -12.53 -29.50
N LYS A 97 58.34 -12.29 -30.55
CA LYS A 97 58.64 -12.81 -31.89
C LYS A 97 59.97 -12.29 -32.44
N ASN A 98 60.30 -11.02 -32.19
CA ASN A 98 61.57 -10.42 -32.62
C ASN A 98 62.75 -11.13 -31.95
N LEU A 99 62.66 -11.34 -30.62
CA LEU A 99 63.66 -12.06 -29.83
C LEU A 99 63.82 -13.53 -30.28
N ASP A 100 62.71 -14.21 -30.54
CA ASP A 100 62.71 -15.60 -31.02
C ASP A 100 63.35 -15.72 -32.42
N ALA A 101 63.08 -14.75 -33.30
CA ALA A 101 63.66 -14.69 -34.64
C ALA A 101 65.17 -14.39 -34.59
N GLU A 102 65.60 -13.45 -33.73
CA GLU A 102 67.01 -13.14 -33.49
C GLU A 102 67.76 -14.36 -32.96
N ALA A 103 67.21 -15.05 -31.95
CA ALA A 103 67.80 -16.27 -31.40
C ALA A 103 67.90 -17.38 -32.46
N SER A 104 66.89 -17.52 -33.31
CA SER A 104 66.89 -18.52 -34.39
C SER A 104 67.92 -18.22 -35.48
N ALA A 105 68.06 -16.95 -35.86
CA ALA A 105 69.07 -16.51 -36.83
C ALA A 105 70.50 -16.70 -36.29
N ALA A 106 70.71 -16.41 -35.00
CA ALA A 106 71.98 -16.65 -34.32
C ALA A 106 72.36 -18.14 -34.27
N ILE A 107 71.39 -19.04 -34.06
CA ILE A 107 71.63 -20.49 -34.11
C ILE A 107 71.95 -20.96 -35.53
N ALA A 108 71.36 -20.33 -36.54
CA ALA A 108 71.54 -20.69 -37.94
C ALA A 108 72.79 -20.06 -38.59
N ASP A 109 73.54 -19.21 -37.87
CA ASP A 109 74.64 -18.38 -38.39
C ASP A 109 74.21 -17.51 -39.60
N ILE A 110 72.99 -16.95 -39.56
CA ILE A 110 72.44 -16.06 -40.60
C ILE A 110 72.31 -14.64 -40.04
N GLU A 111 72.54 -13.63 -40.89
CA GLU A 111 72.31 -12.22 -40.56
C GLU A 111 70.80 -11.95 -40.34
N PHE A 112 70.48 -11.36 -39.19
CA PHE A 112 69.12 -11.01 -38.79
C PHE A 112 68.82 -9.55 -39.13
N ASP A 113 67.71 -9.30 -39.83
CA ASP A 113 67.21 -7.95 -40.11
C ASP A 113 65.88 -7.71 -39.36
N PRO A 114 65.89 -6.94 -38.25
CA PRO A 114 64.69 -6.65 -37.47
C PRO A 114 63.86 -5.48 -38.00
N THR A 115 64.30 -4.79 -39.07
CA THR A 115 63.81 -3.44 -39.41
C THR A 115 62.28 -3.35 -39.55
N GLU A 116 61.63 -4.33 -40.17
CA GLU A 116 60.17 -4.35 -40.33
C GLU A 116 59.44 -4.57 -39.00
N ILE A 117 59.92 -5.50 -38.18
CA ILE A 117 59.32 -5.79 -36.87
C ILE A 117 59.52 -4.62 -35.91
N ASP A 118 60.69 -3.98 -35.94
CA ASP A 118 60.98 -2.80 -35.13
C ASP A 118 60.12 -1.59 -35.53
N LEU A 119 59.84 -1.41 -36.82
CA LEU A 119 58.90 -0.39 -37.31
C LEU A 119 57.48 -0.65 -36.78
N GLN A 120 57.00 -1.90 -36.85
CA GLN A 120 55.69 -2.27 -36.32
C GLN A 120 55.61 -2.09 -34.79
N ILE A 121 56.67 -2.48 -34.06
CA ILE A 121 56.77 -2.27 -32.61
C ILE A 121 56.71 -0.78 -32.29
N SER A 122 57.44 0.06 -33.02
CA SER A 122 57.46 1.51 -32.83
C SER A 122 56.08 2.14 -33.05
N GLU A 123 55.41 1.79 -34.16
CA GLU A 123 54.06 2.29 -34.47
C GLU A 123 53.04 1.86 -33.40
N HIS A 124 53.03 0.58 -33.03
CA HIS A 124 52.11 0.08 -32.00
C HIS A 124 52.44 0.62 -30.60
N SER A 125 53.71 0.91 -30.31
CA SER A 125 54.13 1.53 -29.05
C SER A 125 53.63 2.98 -28.93
N LEU A 126 53.62 3.75 -30.03
CA LEU A 126 53.03 5.09 -30.04
C LEU A 126 51.51 5.03 -29.77
N ASN A 127 50.81 4.12 -30.46
CA ASN A 127 49.39 3.88 -30.23
C ASN A 127 49.09 3.40 -28.79
N LEU A 128 49.99 2.63 -28.19
CA LEU A 128 49.88 2.20 -26.80
C LEU A 128 49.99 3.38 -25.83
N ILE A 129 50.91 4.32 -26.05
CA ILE A 129 51.06 5.52 -25.19
C ILE A 129 49.77 6.35 -25.18
N GLU A 130 49.10 6.49 -26.33
CA GLU A 130 47.81 7.18 -26.41
C GLU A 130 46.72 6.39 -25.69
N ALA A 131 46.64 5.07 -25.91
CA ALA A 131 45.68 4.20 -25.23
C ALA A 131 45.88 4.16 -23.71
N GLU A 132 47.11 4.29 -23.22
CA GLU A 132 47.42 4.38 -21.79
C GLU A 132 46.87 5.67 -21.17
N LYS A 133 46.98 6.81 -21.86
CA LYS A 133 46.38 8.07 -21.42
C LYS A 133 44.86 7.96 -21.37
N ASP A 134 44.24 7.40 -22.40
CA ASP A 134 42.80 7.17 -22.46
C ASP A 134 42.32 6.22 -21.36
N ALA A 135 43.04 5.13 -21.12
CA ALA A 135 42.74 4.17 -20.06
C ALA A 135 42.88 4.79 -18.66
N LEU A 136 43.85 5.69 -18.45
CA LEU A 136 43.99 6.43 -17.19
C LEU A 136 42.77 7.32 -16.93
N VAL A 137 42.32 8.05 -17.94
CA VAL A 137 41.12 8.90 -17.85
C VAL A 137 39.88 8.03 -17.62
N ALA A 138 39.74 6.94 -18.37
CA ALA A 138 38.64 5.99 -18.21
C ALA A 138 38.60 5.38 -16.80
N GLY A 139 39.75 5.01 -16.23
CA GLY A 139 39.85 4.50 -14.86
C GLY A 139 39.35 5.51 -13.81
N LYS A 140 39.74 6.78 -13.93
CA LYS A 140 39.25 7.86 -13.05
C LYS A 140 37.73 8.04 -13.18
N VAL A 141 37.20 7.97 -14.40
CA VAL A 141 35.75 8.07 -14.64
C VAL A 141 35.01 6.87 -14.07
N ILE A 142 35.50 5.64 -14.27
CA ILE A 142 34.92 4.43 -13.69
C ILE A 142 34.90 4.50 -12.17
N GLN A 143 35.97 4.99 -11.53
CA GLN A 143 36.01 5.18 -10.09
C GLN A 143 34.91 6.15 -9.62
N ALA A 144 34.75 7.30 -10.29
CA ALA A 144 33.69 8.25 -9.98
C ALA A 144 32.28 7.66 -10.19
N LEU A 145 32.06 6.92 -11.28
CA LEU A 145 30.79 6.24 -11.57
C LEU A 145 30.50 5.11 -10.57
N THR A 146 31.53 4.44 -10.04
CA THR A 146 31.39 3.41 -9.01
C THR A 146 30.95 4.00 -7.68
N THR A 147 31.55 5.12 -7.27
CA THR A 147 31.12 5.89 -6.09
C THR A 147 29.65 6.33 -6.24
N LYS A 148 29.30 6.89 -7.41
CA LYS A 148 27.91 7.25 -7.72
C LYS A 148 26.98 6.03 -7.71
N GLY A 149 27.43 4.87 -8.17
CA GLY A 149 26.68 3.61 -8.11
C GLY A 149 26.34 3.20 -6.67
N GLY A 150 27.27 3.37 -5.74
CA GLY A 150 27.03 3.17 -4.31
C GLY A 150 25.96 4.12 -3.74
N GLU A 151 26.00 5.39 -4.12
CA GLU A 151 24.98 6.38 -3.72
C GLU A 151 23.61 6.06 -4.30
N LEU A 152 23.54 5.70 -5.58
CA LEU A 152 22.29 5.31 -6.24
C LEU A 152 21.69 4.05 -5.60
N SER A 153 22.51 3.07 -5.21
CA SER A 153 22.05 1.89 -4.47
C SER A 153 21.40 2.26 -3.14
N LYS A 154 22.01 3.16 -2.36
CA LYS A 154 21.42 3.67 -1.11
C LYS A 154 20.09 4.40 -1.38
N ARG A 155 20.04 5.27 -2.39
CA ARG A 155 18.82 5.98 -2.80
C ARG A 155 17.71 5.02 -3.22
N ARG A 156 18.05 3.94 -3.93
CA ARG A 156 17.10 2.91 -4.35
C ARG A 156 16.47 2.20 -3.15
N ILE A 157 17.27 1.81 -2.16
CA ILE A 157 16.76 1.19 -0.92
C ILE A 157 15.79 2.13 -0.21
N GLN A 158 16.14 3.41 -0.07
CA GLN A 158 15.27 4.42 0.54
C GLN A 158 13.96 4.62 -0.26
N ALA A 159 14.06 4.69 -1.60
CA ALA A 159 12.90 4.82 -2.48
C ALA A 159 11.97 3.59 -2.40
N ALA A 160 12.53 2.38 -2.34
CA ALA A 160 11.78 1.15 -2.18
C ALA A 160 11.05 1.09 -0.84
N GLN A 161 11.72 1.48 0.26
CA GLN A 161 11.08 1.56 1.58
C GLN A 161 9.94 2.60 1.58
N ALA A 162 10.16 3.77 0.97
CA ALA A 162 9.14 4.81 0.86
C ALA A 162 7.93 4.35 0.02
N MET A 163 8.16 3.59 -1.05
CA MET A 163 7.09 2.99 -1.85
C MET A 163 6.31 1.94 -1.06
N SER A 164 6.99 1.10 -0.28
CA SER A 164 6.36 0.10 0.58
C SER A 164 5.45 0.76 1.62
N ASN A 165 5.96 1.77 2.33
CA ASN A 165 5.18 2.53 3.31
C ASN A 165 3.97 3.22 2.67
N ALA A 166 4.15 3.92 1.53
CA ALA A 166 3.05 4.57 0.82
C ALA A 166 2.00 3.57 0.31
N THR A 167 2.42 2.35 -0.05
CA THR A 167 1.49 1.28 -0.45
C THR A 167 0.69 0.78 0.74
N ARG A 168 1.33 0.58 1.90
CA ARG A 168 0.64 0.23 3.14
C ARG A 168 -0.39 1.29 3.52
N ASP A 169 -0.04 2.56 3.51
CA ASP A 169 -0.94 3.67 3.86
C ASP A 169 -2.15 3.72 2.92
N TRP A 170 -1.91 3.55 1.62
CA TRP A 170 -2.99 3.47 0.63
C TRP A 170 -3.90 2.26 0.85
N LEU A 171 -3.36 1.09 1.17
CA LEU A 171 -4.17 -0.11 1.46
C LEU A 171 -5.04 0.08 2.72
N LEU A 172 -4.49 0.72 3.77
CA LEU A 172 -5.26 1.04 4.98
C LEU A 172 -6.39 2.03 4.67
N ALA A 173 -6.11 3.08 3.90
CA ALA A 173 -7.13 4.03 3.44
C ALA A 173 -8.20 3.36 2.57
N LEU A 174 -7.80 2.50 1.64
CA LEU A 174 -8.71 1.76 0.76
C LEU A 174 -9.59 0.80 1.55
N HIS A 175 -9.01 0.04 2.48
CA HIS A 175 -9.75 -0.85 3.34
C HIS A 175 -10.82 -0.09 4.13
N SER A 176 -10.45 1.02 4.77
CA SER A 176 -11.43 1.83 5.50
C SER A 176 -12.52 2.40 4.60
N HIS A 177 -12.15 2.94 3.43
CA HIS A 177 -13.13 3.46 2.48
C HIS A 177 -14.14 2.37 2.07
N ARG A 178 -13.66 1.14 1.82
CA ARG A 178 -14.54 -0.01 1.53
C ARG A 178 -15.42 -0.40 2.71
N VAL A 179 -14.88 -0.42 3.93
CA VAL A 179 -15.65 -0.70 5.15
C VAL A 179 -16.75 0.35 5.33
N ASN A 180 -16.45 1.63 5.17
CA ASN A 180 -17.45 2.70 5.28
C ASN A 180 -18.53 2.60 4.18
N ALA A 181 -18.15 2.29 2.94
CA ALA A 181 -19.12 2.07 1.87
C ALA A 181 -20.06 0.89 2.18
N VAL A 182 -19.55 -0.20 2.78
CA VAL A 182 -20.40 -1.32 3.22
C VAL A 182 -21.30 -0.90 4.38
N ARG A 183 -20.80 -0.14 5.36
CA ARG A 183 -21.61 0.37 6.47
C ARG A 183 -22.76 1.24 5.98
N GLN A 184 -22.51 2.12 5.00
CA GLN A 184 -23.54 2.95 4.40
C GLN A 184 -24.62 2.09 3.72
N LYS A 185 -24.23 1.09 2.91
CA LYS A 185 -25.19 0.17 2.30
C LYS A 185 -26.00 -0.63 3.31
N LEU A 186 -25.38 -1.05 4.43
CA LEU A 186 -26.09 -1.73 5.52
C LEU A 186 -27.04 -0.80 6.26
N HIS A 187 -26.73 0.49 6.32
CA HIS A 187 -27.62 1.51 6.87
C HIS A 187 -28.83 1.74 5.96
N GLU A 188 -28.61 1.93 4.66
CA GLU A 188 -29.66 2.04 3.63
C GLU A 188 -30.59 0.82 3.63
N LEU A 189 -30.01 -0.39 3.64
CA LEU A 189 -30.75 -1.64 3.78
C LEU A 189 -31.59 -1.67 5.07
N GLY A 190 -31.07 -1.12 6.17
CA GLY A 190 -31.84 -0.96 7.41
C GLY A 190 -33.09 -0.10 7.23
N GLY A 191 -32.99 0.99 6.46
CA GLY A 191 -34.15 1.81 6.10
C GLY A 191 -35.20 1.03 5.31
N ASP A 192 -34.78 0.31 4.26
CA ASP A 192 -35.67 -0.52 3.45
C ASP A 192 -36.34 -1.63 4.28
N MET A 193 -35.58 -2.25 5.18
CA MET A 193 -36.07 -3.26 6.11
C MET A 193 -37.12 -2.71 7.08
N ALA A 194 -36.95 -1.46 7.55
CA ALA A 194 -37.94 -0.80 8.40
C ALA A 194 -39.26 -0.54 7.65
N ALA A 195 -39.20 -0.18 6.37
CA ALA A 195 -40.39 -0.03 5.52
C ALA A 195 -41.11 -1.36 5.30
N ILE A 196 -40.37 -2.45 5.02
CA ILE A 196 -40.96 -3.79 4.90
C ILE A 196 -41.61 -4.20 6.22
N LEU A 197 -40.95 -3.99 7.37
CA LEU A 197 -41.53 -4.29 8.68
C LEU A 197 -42.81 -3.48 8.96
N ALA A 198 -42.86 -2.21 8.56
CA ALA A 198 -44.06 -1.39 8.71
C ALA A 198 -45.25 -1.96 7.93
N ILE A 199 -45.01 -2.46 6.72
CA ILE A 199 -46.01 -3.15 5.90
C ILE A 199 -46.40 -4.49 6.55
N GLU A 200 -45.42 -5.31 6.94
CA GLU A 200 -45.64 -6.61 7.60
C GLU A 200 -46.49 -6.48 8.89
N GLU A 201 -46.35 -5.37 9.63
CA GLU A 201 -47.09 -5.09 10.87
C GLU A 201 -48.45 -4.38 10.67
N HIS A 202 -48.84 -4.07 9.42
CA HIS A 202 -50.12 -3.42 9.12
C HIS A 202 -51.31 -4.36 9.39
N ILE A 203 -52.42 -3.82 9.92
CA ILE A 203 -53.54 -4.60 10.46
C ILE A 203 -54.18 -5.55 9.43
N GLU A 204 -54.19 -5.15 8.17
CA GLU A 204 -54.72 -5.96 7.05
C GLU A 204 -53.85 -7.17 6.71
N LEU A 205 -52.58 -7.17 7.14
CA LEU A 205 -51.61 -8.23 6.93
C LEU A 205 -51.38 -9.09 8.17
N HIS A 206 -52.04 -8.81 9.31
CA HIS A 206 -51.90 -9.58 10.57
C HIS A 206 -52.25 -11.07 10.45
N HIS A 207 -53.01 -11.48 9.43
CA HIS A 207 -53.34 -12.87 9.15
C HIS A 207 -52.32 -13.59 8.25
N HIS A 208 -51.45 -12.85 7.58
CA HIS A 208 -50.24 -13.41 7.00
C HIS A 208 -49.18 -13.46 8.12
N ASP A 209 -48.33 -14.50 8.15
CA ASP A 209 -47.16 -14.54 9.04
C ASP A 209 -45.87 -14.22 8.26
N PRO A 210 -45.61 -12.95 7.88
CA PRO A 210 -44.39 -12.58 7.21
C PRO A 210 -43.41 -12.05 8.25
N LYS A 211 -42.79 -12.90 9.08
CA LYS A 211 -41.60 -12.47 9.85
C LYS A 211 -40.34 -12.53 9.00
N TYR A 212 -40.44 -12.28 7.70
CA TYR A 212 -39.34 -12.47 6.77
C TYR A 212 -38.22 -11.46 7.04
N CYS A 213 -38.59 -10.20 7.31
CA CYS A 213 -37.62 -9.15 7.57
C CYS A 213 -36.86 -9.36 8.91
N LEU A 214 -37.56 -9.73 9.99
CA LEU A 214 -36.91 -10.08 11.27
C LEU A 214 -36.01 -11.33 11.16
N ARG A 215 -36.46 -12.38 10.45
CA ARG A 215 -35.64 -13.58 10.22
C ARG A 215 -34.40 -13.28 9.38
N PHE A 216 -34.52 -12.41 8.38
CA PHE A 216 -33.39 -11.95 7.59
C PHE A 216 -32.41 -11.12 8.44
N ALA A 217 -32.91 -10.21 9.27
CA ALA A 217 -32.09 -9.44 10.21
C ALA A 217 -31.30 -10.35 11.16
N GLU A 218 -31.96 -11.38 11.70
CA GLU A 218 -31.36 -12.37 12.59
C GLU A 218 -30.30 -13.21 11.87
N ALA A 219 -30.58 -13.68 10.65
CA ALA A 219 -29.65 -14.46 9.84
C ALA A 219 -28.39 -13.66 9.46
N LEU A 220 -28.56 -12.41 9.04
CA LEU A 220 -27.46 -11.50 8.74
C LEU A 220 -26.63 -11.18 9.99
N GLY A 221 -27.30 -11.09 11.14
CA GLY A 221 -26.65 -11.00 12.43
C GLY A 221 -25.76 -12.22 12.71
N LYS A 222 -26.32 -13.43 12.67
CA LYS A 222 -25.56 -14.66 12.96
C LYS A 222 -24.32 -14.86 12.06
N ALA A 223 -24.34 -14.32 10.84
CA ALA A 223 -23.22 -14.39 9.90
C ALA A 223 -22.05 -13.42 10.22
N LEU A 224 -22.30 -12.37 11.01
CA LEU A 224 -21.31 -11.35 11.36
C LEU A 224 -20.77 -11.58 12.79
N ARG A 225 -19.45 -11.47 12.96
CA ARG A 225 -18.85 -11.55 14.30
C ARG A 225 -19.34 -10.42 15.20
N HIS A 226 -19.44 -10.70 16.49
CA HIS A 226 -19.93 -9.74 17.49
C HIS A 226 -19.12 -8.44 17.51
N ASP A 227 -17.80 -8.53 17.34
CA ASP A 227 -16.81 -7.44 17.38
C ASP A 227 -16.57 -6.78 16.00
N SER A 228 -17.31 -7.18 14.97
CA SER A 228 -17.09 -6.68 13.62
C SER A 228 -17.48 -5.19 13.48
N PRO A 229 -16.63 -4.35 12.86
CA PRO A 229 -16.98 -2.97 12.53
C PRO A 229 -18.10 -2.86 11.48
N LEU A 230 -18.43 -3.98 10.81
CA LEU A 230 -19.52 -4.10 9.84
C LEU A 230 -20.86 -4.49 10.50
N ARG A 231 -20.90 -4.68 11.81
CA ARG A 231 -22.14 -5.10 12.49
C ARG A 231 -23.17 -3.96 12.44
N PRO A 232 -24.37 -4.18 11.85
CA PRO A 232 -25.43 -3.18 11.85
C PRO A 232 -25.93 -2.90 13.27
N THR A 233 -26.44 -1.69 13.48
CA THR A 233 -26.98 -1.25 14.77
C THR A 233 -28.31 -1.91 15.13
N TRP A 234 -29.00 -2.44 14.12
CA TRP A 234 -30.26 -3.17 14.24
C TRP A 234 -30.08 -4.68 14.48
N PHE A 235 -28.86 -5.11 14.81
CA PHE A 235 -28.57 -6.48 15.19
C PHE A 235 -29.29 -6.87 16.49
N GLY A 236 -29.85 -8.08 16.54
CA GLY A 236 -30.36 -8.69 17.78
C GLY A 236 -31.71 -8.14 18.22
N ILE A 237 -32.40 -7.48 17.30
CA ILE A 237 -33.75 -6.97 17.47
C ILE A 237 -34.74 -8.08 17.18
N ASP A 238 -35.57 -8.41 18.16
CA ASP A 238 -36.57 -9.48 18.12
C ASP A 238 -37.99 -8.96 17.89
N ARG A 239 -38.17 -7.64 17.83
CA ARG A 239 -39.48 -6.97 17.71
C ARG A 239 -39.41 -5.84 16.69
N ALA A 240 -40.41 -5.73 15.83
CA ALA A 240 -40.50 -4.68 14.81
C ALA A 240 -40.51 -3.27 15.43
N SER A 241 -41.22 -3.09 16.55
CA SER A 241 -41.39 -1.79 17.23
C SER A 241 -40.11 -1.13 17.75
N ILE A 242 -39.03 -1.90 17.92
CA ILE A 242 -37.72 -1.40 18.37
C ILE A 242 -36.71 -1.34 17.22
N PHE A 243 -37.11 -1.73 16.00
CA PHE A 243 -36.25 -1.69 14.83
C PHE A 243 -35.98 -0.23 14.41
N PRO A 244 -34.71 0.19 14.22
CA PRO A 244 -34.35 1.54 13.80
C PRO A 244 -35.07 1.97 12.53
N GLY A 245 -35.73 3.13 12.56
CA GLY A 245 -36.49 3.67 11.43
C GLY A 245 -37.93 3.14 11.31
N PHE A 246 -38.33 2.14 12.10
CA PHE A 246 -39.67 1.53 12.01
C PHE A 246 -40.80 2.54 12.27
N SER A 247 -40.69 3.38 13.30
CA SER A 247 -41.74 4.36 13.62
C SER A 247 -41.95 5.39 12.51
N ALA A 248 -40.86 5.86 11.89
CA ALA A 248 -40.91 6.77 10.76
C ALA A 248 -41.49 6.09 9.52
N ALA A 249 -41.08 4.85 9.24
CA ALA A 249 -41.60 4.07 8.12
C ALA A 249 -43.10 3.75 8.28
N LYS A 250 -43.55 3.43 9.50
CA LYS A 250 -44.96 3.23 9.82
C LYS A 250 -45.79 4.49 9.62
N ALA A 251 -45.31 5.64 10.10
CA ALA A 251 -46.00 6.92 9.89
C ALA A 251 -46.06 7.32 8.40
N ALA A 252 -45.02 7.02 7.62
CA ALA A 252 -45.02 7.24 6.17
C ALA A 252 -46.07 6.35 5.46
N LEU A 253 -46.11 5.06 5.81
CA LEU A 253 -47.13 4.14 5.28
C LEU A 253 -48.55 4.59 5.63
N GLU A 254 -48.80 4.97 6.88
CA GLU A 254 -50.10 5.47 7.32
C GLU A 254 -50.52 6.75 6.56
N SER A 255 -49.56 7.64 6.27
CA SER A 255 -49.78 8.83 5.44
C SER A 255 -50.15 8.47 3.99
N ASP A 256 -49.41 7.55 3.37
CA ASP A 256 -49.64 7.14 1.98
C ASP A 256 -51.02 6.48 1.82
N MET A 257 -51.42 5.61 2.75
CA MET A 257 -52.76 4.99 2.76
C MET A 257 -53.87 6.04 2.90
N SER A 258 -53.70 7.02 3.80
CA SER A 258 -54.70 8.08 4.00
C SER A 258 -54.84 9.04 2.81
N ALA A 259 -53.84 9.13 1.94
CA ALA A 259 -53.87 9.94 0.73
C ALA A 259 -54.67 9.27 -0.41
N GLU A 260 -54.75 7.94 -0.41
CA GLU A 260 -55.54 7.17 -1.39
C GLU A 260 -57.05 7.17 -1.05
N ASP A 261 -57.43 7.24 0.22
CA ASP A 261 -58.83 7.29 0.68
C ASP A 261 -59.53 8.66 0.46
N GLY A 262 -58.79 9.66 -0.03
CA GLY A 262 -59.23 11.05 -0.23
C GLY A 262 -59.58 11.47 -1.66
N GLN A 263 -59.56 10.54 -2.63
CA GLN A 263 -60.04 10.73 -4.02
C GLN A 263 -61.32 9.95 -4.28
#